data_AF-A0A136N2Y8-F1
#
_entry.id   AF-A0A136N2Y8-F1
#
_cell.length_a   1.000
_cell.length_b   1.000
_cell.length_c   1.000
_cell.angle_alpha   90.00
_cell.angle_beta   90.00
_cell.angle_gamma   90.00
#
_symmetry.space_group_name_H-M   'P 1'
#
loop_
_entity.id
_entity.type
_entity.pdbx_description
1 polymer ?
#
loop_
_entity_poly.entity_id
_entity_poly.type
_entity_poly.pdbx_seq_one_letter_code
_entity_poly.pdbx_strand_id
1 'polypeptide(L)'
;MGELGKDFLLHVCRFKSWNHPWMEAHGIHMYYPVGYTAGHVAVAFDLLYPTLTDEEKDTVRKALLDKAIIPAYRGEVLDNHIPSNISNHLGVSCTGALLAAVVLLGEDPGNPFLEPYLSGILAKFEAHLDAGYLRDGSYAEPFGYYHMDAEMTIKALAALSRNLGINWTTSKGIGDAWQYAVYTSTPTGRDCLDMGDGSGAWGRHAVKPLVWAAGQLRDGVAWDRFLWTRGKEIQYKIVADFYDFIWAPLDLAPVPVSTLAASKWFKARGFACFRSGWENQDLHLLYKAGPHSNHHHLDQGNLLLRYGGETLLDEGGLADYYINGYYHSFYEQAVAHNTVLVDWYPESQGLGDLRNQVKALDRYPSIIECTTGNIIDTLESELSSVYKGRLKQFNRSILFPKPDYIVLYDKILPEKASSVQWLFHARSLDSIQTGTRTCFINRPSASLRMEILHPHTFETRVKKHPDSDKGILMISSEKNW
;
A
#
# COMPACT_ATOMS: atom_id res chain seq x y z
N MET A 1 7.51 37.26 -4.19
CA MET A 1 7.02 35.95 -3.73
C MET A 1 6.61 35.97 -2.25
N GLY A 2 7.38 36.60 -1.35
CA GLY A 2 7.03 36.67 0.09
C GLY A 2 5.64 37.25 0.39
N GLU A 3 5.29 38.42 -0.16
CA GLU A 3 3.98 39.06 0.09
C GLU A 3 2.79 38.20 -0.36
N LEU A 4 2.82 37.62 -1.56
CA LEU A 4 1.75 36.74 -2.05
C LEU A 4 1.60 35.48 -1.17
N GLY A 5 2.72 34.89 -0.72
CA GLY A 5 2.72 33.75 0.18
C GLY A 5 2.11 34.09 1.54
N LYS A 6 2.47 35.27 2.09
CA LYS A 6 1.91 35.81 3.33
C LYS A 6 0.41 36.03 3.22
N ASP A 7 -0.06 36.68 2.16
CA ASP A 7 -1.49 36.92 1.94
C ASP A 7 -2.29 35.62 1.89
N PHE A 8 -1.77 34.61 1.18
CA PHE A 8 -2.42 33.30 1.09
C PHE A 8 -2.44 32.58 2.46
N LEU A 9 -1.31 32.58 3.18
CA LEU A 9 -1.20 32.02 4.52
C LEU A 9 -2.25 32.61 5.46
N LEU A 10 -2.32 33.94 5.53
CA LEU A 10 -3.27 34.65 6.38
C LEU A 10 -4.72 34.43 5.94
N HIS A 11 -4.99 34.35 4.64
CA HIS A 11 -6.32 34.06 4.11
C HIS A 11 -6.82 32.69 4.57
N VAL A 12 -5.99 31.64 4.42
CA VAL A 12 -6.33 30.28 4.88
C VAL A 12 -6.50 30.23 6.40
N CYS A 13 -5.66 30.95 7.16
CA CYS A 13 -5.78 31.03 8.62
C CYS A 13 -7.06 31.73 9.08
N ARG A 14 -7.67 32.59 8.25
CA ARG A 14 -8.93 33.29 8.56
C ARG A 14 -10.19 32.48 8.25
N PHE A 15 -10.09 31.33 7.58
CA PHE A 15 -11.24 30.46 7.37
C PHE A 15 -11.90 30.07 8.70
N LYS A 16 -13.23 30.03 8.75
CA LYS A 16 -13.95 29.71 9.99
C LYS A 16 -13.57 28.33 10.54
N SER A 17 -13.39 27.36 9.64
CA SER A 17 -13.00 25.99 9.95
C SER A 17 -12.13 25.45 8.81
N TRP A 18 -11.17 24.60 9.13
CA TRP A 18 -10.49 23.75 8.15
C TRP A 18 -11.19 22.40 7.99
N ASN A 19 -11.92 21.97 9.02
CA ASN A 19 -12.73 20.77 8.96
C ASN A 19 -14.05 21.01 8.22
N HIS A 20 -14.51 20.02 7.48
CA HIS A 20 -15.74 20.12 6.71
C HIS A 20 -16.96 20.14 7.65
N PRO A 21 -17.97 21.01 7.42
CA PRO A 21 -19.13 21.11 8.31
C PRO A 21 -19.88 19.80 8.51
N TRP A 22 -19.91 18.93 7.49
CA TRP A 22 -20.49 17.59 7.61
C TRP A 22 -19.72 16.73 8.62
N MET A 23 -18.39 16.76 8.64
CA MET A 23 -17.59 15.98 9.59
C MET A 23 -17.87 16.43 11.03
N GLU A 24 -17.85 17.74 11.28
CA GLU A 24 -18.17 18.31 12.60
C GLU A 24 -19.59 17.94 13.06
N ALA A 25 -20.57 17.98 12.15
CA ALA A 25 -21.95 17.61 12.46
C ALA A 25 -22.10 16.13 12.87
N HIS A 26 -21.11 15.28 12.54
CA HIS A 26 -21.07 13.86 12.89
C HIS A 26 -20.04 13.55 14.00
N GLY A 27 -19.53 14.57 14.69
CA GLY A 27 -18.57 14.38 15.78
C GLY A 27 -17.16 13.98 15.31
N ILE A 28 -16.85 14.15 14.03
CA ILE A 28 -15.53 13.88 13.47
C ILE A 28 -14.76 15.21 13.46
N HIS A 29 -13.87 15.38 14.45
CA HIS A 29 -13.14 16.62 14.66
C HIS A 29 -11.87 16.76 13.79
N MET A 30 -11.37 15.66 13.25
CA MET A 30 -10.16 15.61 12.44
C MET A 30 -10.35 14.61 11.29
N TYR A 31 -9.75 14.90 10.15
CA TYR A 31 -9.59 13.94 9.05
C TYR A 31 -8.44 14.39 8.12
N TYR A 32 -8.00 13.50 7.23
CA TYR A 32 -6.76 13.67 6.47
C TYR A 32 -6.60 15.01 5.71
N PRO A 33 -7.63 15.67 5.14
CA PRO A 33 -7.47 16.97 4.48
C PRO A 33 -7.07 18.08 5.45
N VAL A 34 -7.56 18.04 6.70
CA VAL A 34 -7.11 18.97 7.74
C VAL A 34 -5.62 18.75 8.03
N GLY A 35 -5.17 17.49 8.03
CA GLY A 35 -3.75 17.15 8.15
C GLY A 35 -2.90 17.78 7.02
N TYR A 36 -3.34 17.67 5.76
CA TYR A 36 -2.66 18.34 4.65
C TYR A 36 -2.64 19.86 4.80
N THR A 37 -3.78 20.48 5.13
CA THR A 37 -3.86 21.93 5.34
C THR A 37 -2.94 22.39 6.46
N ALA A 38 -2.97 21.73 7.61
CA ALA A 38 -2.14 22.05 8.76
C ALA A 38 -0.65 21.95 8.44
N GLY A 39 -0.22 20.87 7.77
CA GLY A 39 1.17 20.69 7.36
C GLY A 39 1.65 21.80 6.43
N HIS A 40 0.84 22.21 5.44
CA HIS A 40 1.20 23.31 4.54
C HIS A 40 1.26 24.66 5.26
N VAL A 41 0.29 24.94 6.15
CA VAL A 41 0.27 26.19 6.94
C VAL A 41 1.48 26.25 7.88
N ALA A 42 1.85 25.13 8.53
CA ALA A 42 3.01 25.08 9.40
C ALA A 42 4.33 25.36 8.67
N VAL A 43 4.55 24.72 7.51
CA VAL A 43 5.75 24.97 6.69
C VAL A 43 5.77 26.40 6.14
N ALA A 44 4.62 26.94 5.72
CA ALA A 44 4.54 28.33 5.28
C ALA A 44 4.81 29.32 6.42
N PHE A 45 4.32 29.03 7.63
CA PHE A 45 4.57 29.85 8.82
C PHE A 45 6.05 29.92 9.14
N ASP A 46 6.75 28.79 9.16
CA ASP A 46 8.19 28.72 9.39
C ASP A 46 9.00 29.52 8.35
N LEU A 47 8.71 29.31 7.06
CA LEU A 47 9.42 29.99 5.97
C LEU A 47 9.15 31.50 5.90
N LEU A 48 7.95 31.95 6.29
CA LEU A 48 7.54 33.35 6.22
C LEU A 48 7.67 34.07 7.55
N TYR A 49 8.05 33.38 8.64
CA TYR A 49 8.10 33.92 10.00
C TYR A 49 8.76 35.31 10.10
N PRO A 50 9.92 35.58 9.43
CA PRO A 50 10.58 36.88 9.52
C PRO A 50 9.79 38.04 8.88
N THR A 51 8.79 37.74 8.05
CA THR A 51 7.98 38.72 7.32
C THR A 51 6.67 39.06 8.00
N LEU A 52 6.30 38.29 9.03
CA LEU A 52 5.04 38.43 9.74
C LEU A 52 5.19 39.42 10.90
N THR A 53 4.20 40.31 11.04
CA THR A 53 4.01 41.09 12.26
C THR A 53 3.57 40.18 13.41
N ASP A 54 3.64 40.67 14.66
CA ASP A 54 3.21 39.88 15.80
C ASP A 54 1.71 39.54 15.75
N GLU A 55 0.86 40.45 15.23
CA GLU A 55 -0.57 40.19 15.02
C GLU A 55 -0.81 39.09 13.96
N GLU A 56 0.00 39.09 12.90
CA GLU A 56 -0.06 38.08 11.86
C GLU A 56 0.42 36.72 12.36
N LYS A 57 1.48 36.69 13.17
CA LYS A 57 1.91 35.47 13.87
C LYS A 57 0.79 34.95 14.76
N ASP A 58 0.19 35.79 15.58
CA ASP A 58 -0.95 35.42 16.45
C ASP A 58 -2.11 34.82 15.67
N THR A 59 -2.41 35.37 14.50
CA THR A 59 -3.44 34.83 13.60
C THR A 59 -3.12 33.39 13.17
N VAL A 60 -1.86 33.12 12.79
CA VAL A 60 -1.43 31.79 12.36
C VAL A 60 -1.34 30.82 13.53
N ARG A 61 -0.76 31.25 14.67
CA ARG A 61 -0.67 30.46 15.92
C ARG A 61 -2.04 29.96 16.34
N LYS A 62 -3.02 30.86 16.41
CA LYS A 62 -4.40 30.52 16.77
C LYS A 62 -5.05 29.57 15.77
N ALA A 63 -4.82 29.77 14.47
CA ALA A 63 -5.39 28.89 13.45
C ALA A 63 -4.83 27.46 13.56
N LEU A 64 -3.51 27.29 13.70
CA LEU A 64 -2.87 25.98 13.86
C LEU A 64 -3.32 25.28 15.14
N LEU A 65 -3.42 26.02 16.25
CA LEU A 65 -3.86 25.46 17.53
C LEU A 65 -5.34 25.03 17.48
N ASP A 66 -6.24 25.96 17.13
CA ASP A 66 -7.70 25.75 17.23
C ASP A 66 -8.24 24.83 16.14
N LYS A 67 -7.60 24.77 14.96
CA LYS A 67 -8.15 24.09 13.77
C LYS A 67 -7.39 22.83 13.38
N ALA A 68 -6.24 22.54 13.99
CA ALA A 68 -5.47 21.33 13.71
C ALA A 68 -5.01 20.60 14.97
N ILE A 69 -4.28 21.26 15.88
CA ILE A 69 -3.68 20.57 17.04
C ILE A 69 -4.76 20.09 18.02
N ILE A 70 -5.64 20.97 18.47
CA ILE A 70 -6.70 20.63 19.41
C ILE A 70 -7.67 19.60 18.78
N PRO A 71 -8.16 19.78 17.55
CA PRO A 71 -9.04 18.80 16.92
C PRO A 71 -8.37 17.44 16.67
N ALA A 72 -7.10 17.40 16.27
CA ALA A 72 -6.37 16.14 16.10
C ALA A 72 -6.19 15.41 17.42
N TYR A 73 -5.79 16.11 18.50
CA TYR A 73 -5.72 15.50 19.82
C TYR A 73 -7.09 14.98 20.26
N ARG A 74 -8.17 15.74 20.05
CA ARG A 74 -9.51 15.30 20.41
C ARG A 74 -9.94 14.07 19.61
N GLY A 75 -9.93 14.13 18.27
CA GLY A 75 -10.43 13.06 17.40
C GLY A 75 -9.55 11.81 17.39
N GLU A 76 -8.24 11.98 17.26
CA GLU A 76 -7.30 10.88 17.04
C GLU A 76 -6.81 10.26 18.36
N VAL A 77 -6.73 11.04 19.44
CA VAL A 77 -6.17 10.60 20.73
C VAL A 77 -7.24 10.35 21.78
N LEU A 78 -8.07 11.35 22.10
CA LEU A 78 -9.09 11.22 23.16
C LEU A 78 -10.26 10.33 22.72
N ASP A 79 -10.83 10.64 21.58
CA ASP A 79 -11.98 9.91 21.03
C ASP A 79 -11.50 8.60 20.36
N ASN A 80 -10.23 8.56 19.92
CA ASN A 80 -9.62 7.46 19.19
C ASN A 80 -10.53 6.96 18.05
N HIS A 81 -11.08 7.89 17.28
CA HIS A 81 -12.17 7.64 16.34
C HIS A 81 -11.79 6.67 15.20
N ILE A 82 -10.49 6.55 14.91
CA ILE A 82 -9.88 5.53 14.06
C ILE A 82 -9.10 4.59 14.99
N PRO A 83 -9.73 3.51 15.51
CA PRO A 83 -9.11 2.63 16.50
C PRO A 83 -8.07 1.70 15.89
N SER A 84 -8.11 1.49 14.57
CA SER A 84 -7.09 0.72 13.85
C SER A 84 -5.91 1.62 13.51
N ASN A 85 -4.73 1.32 14.07
CA ASN A 85 -3.54 2.15 13.86
C ASN A 85 -2.91 2.01 12.46
N ILE A 86 -3.48 1.21 11.55
CA ILE A 86 -2.91 0.98 10.21
C ILE A 86 -3.38 1.99 9.15
N SER A 87 -4.35 2.86 9.46
CA SER A 87 -4.95 3.73 8.44
C SER A 87 -4.00 4.83 7.99
N ASN A 88 -3.84 4.98 6.68
CA ASN A 88 -3.17 6.10 6.02
C ASN A 88 -3.70 7.48 6.48
N HIS A 89 -4.98 7.59 6.85
CA HIS A 89 -5.54 8.84 7.37
C HIS A 89 -4.86 9.26 8.68
N LEU A 90 -4.49 8.30 9.54
CA LEU A 90 -3.76 8.60 10.77
C LEU A 90 -2.38 9.19 10.48
N GLY A 91 -1.64 8.61 9.54
CA GLY A 91 -0.34 9.11 9.11
C GLY A 91 -0.43 10.57 8.64
N VAL A 92 -1.42 10.90 7.80
CA VAL A 92 -1.64 12.26 7.30
C VAL A 92 -2.11 13.22 8.40
N SER A 93 -3.15 12.86 9.16
CA SER A 93 -3.72 13.68 10.23
C SER A 93 -2.68 14.00 11.30
N CYS A 94 -2.01 12.97 11.83
CA CYS A 94 -1.00 13.13 12.86
C CYS A 94 0.20 13.92 12.34
N THR A 95 0.66 13.67 11.11
CA THR A 95 1.75 14.46 10.52
C THR A 95 1.41 15.95 10.50
N GLY A 96 0.23 16.31 9.99
CA GLY A 96 -0.18 17.71 9.91
C GLY A 96 -0.21 18.38 11.28
N ALA A 97 -0.76 17.69 12.28
CA ALA A 97 -0.82 18.19 13.65
C ALA A 97 0.56 18.25 14.32
N LEU A 98 1.47 17.31 14.04
CA LEU A 98 2.83 17.33 14.56
C LEU A 98 3.67 18.45 13.95
N LEU A 99 3.56 18.70 12.64
CA LEU A 99 4.21 19.85 12.00
C LEU A 99 3.70 21.16 12.60
N ALA A 100 2.38 21.27 12.80
CA ALA A 100 1.76 22.41 13.47
C ALA A 100 2.27 22.57 14.92
N ALA A 101 2.39 21.48 15.67
CA ALA A 101 2.87 21.54 17.05
C ALA A 101 4.35 21.94 17.12
N VAL A 102 5.20 21.35 16.28
CA VAL A 102 6.65 21.63 16.26
C VAL A 102 6.93 23.10 15.97
N VAL A 103 6.23 23.72 15.01
CA VAL A 103 6.45 25.14 14.68
C VAL A 103 5.92 26.10 15.75
N LEU A 104 5.09 25.62 16.69
CA LEU A 104 4.52 26.40 17.78
C LEU A 104 5.23 26.20 19.14
N LEU A 105 6.26 25.36 19.20
CA LEU A 105 7.02 25.15 20.42
C LEU A 105 7.66 26.45 20.91
N GLY A 106 7.42 26.81 22.16
CA GLY A 106 7.91 28.05 22.78
C GLY A 106 7.18 29.33 22.34
N GLU A 107 6.27 29.26 21.37
CA GLU A 107 5.53 30.43 20.87
C GLU A 107 4.42 30.88 21.82
N ASP A 108 3.85 29.97 22.63
CA ASP A 108 2.83 30.29 23.65
C ASP A 108 3.43 30.21 25.07
N PRO A 109 3.62 31.33 25.79
CA PRO A 109 4.11 31.33 27.16
C PRO A 109 3.20 30.57 28.15
N GLY A 110 1.91 30.44 27.86
CA GLY A 110 0.95 29.71 28.70
C GLY A 110 1.03 28.20 28.54
N ASN A 111 1.51 27.71 27.40
CA ASN A 111 1.73 26.30 27.14
C ASN A 111 2.95 26.09 26.21
N PRO A 112 4.17 26.40 26.68
CA PRO A 112 5.36 26.44 25.83
C PRO A 112 5.75 25.07 25.26
N PHE A 113 5.24 23.99 25.87
CA PHE A 113 5.48 22.60 25.46
C PHE A 113 4.29 21.97 24.72
N LEU A 114 3.18 22.69 24.56
CA LEU A 114 1.94 22.22 23.94
C LEU A 114 1.38 20.93 24.57
N GLU A 115 1.52 20.77 25.89
CA GLU A 115 0.97 19.61 26.58
C GLU A 115 -0.51 19.84 26.95
N PRO A 116 -1.37 18.80 26.90
CA PRO A 116 -1.08 17.39 26.60
C PRO A 116 -1.08 17.03 25.10
N TYR A 117 -1.19 18.02 24.21
CA TYR A 117 -1.43 17.79 22.79
C TYR A 117 -0.26 17.08 22.11
N LEU A 118 0.97 17.58 22.30
CA LEU A 118 2.15 17.05 21.64
C LEU A 118 2.40 15.58 22.03
N SER A 119 2.42 15.26 23.33
CA SER A 119 2.65 13.89 23.79
C SER A 119 1.57 12.91 23.32
N GLY A 120 0.30 13.31 23.35
CA GLY A 120 -0.79 12.48 22.86
C GLY A 120 -0.71 12.18 21.36
N ILE A 121 -0.47 13.20 20.54
CA ILE A 121 -0.35 13.04 19.09
C ILE A 121 0.89 12.23 18.74
N LEU A 122 2.02 12.45 19.44
CA LEU A 122 3.23 11.62 19.29
C LEU A 122 2.96 10.15 19.58
N ALA A 123 2.25 9.84 20.68
CA ALA A 123 1.91 8.46 21.03
C ALA A 123 1.02 7.80 19.96
N LYS A 124 0.03 8.53 19.43
CA LYS A 124 -0.83 8.02 18.36
C LYS A 124 -0.06 7.80 17.05
N PHE A 125 0.81 8.74 16.68
CA PHE A 125 1.65 8.61 15.50
C PHE A 125 2.66 7.47 15.62
N GLU A 126 3.27 7.28 16.80
CA GLU A 126 4.16 6.13 17.04
C GLU A 126 3.42 4.80 16.91
N ALA A 127 2.22 4.70 17.50
CA ALA A 127 1.39 3.51 17.38
C ALA A 127 1.01 3.22 15.92
N HIS A 128 0.78 4.26 15.12
CA HIS A 128 0.59 4.13 13.68
C HIS A 128 1.85 3.63 12.96
N LEU A 129 3.04 4.18 13.29
CA LEU A 129 4.30 3.70 12.71
C LEU A 129 4.55 2.22 13.00
N ASP A 130 4.27 1.76 14.22
CA ASP A 130 4.44 0.36 14.63
C ASP A 130 3.44 -0.59 13.94
N ALA A 131 2.23 -0.10 13.65
CA ALA A 131 1.17 -0.89 13.05
C ALA A 131 1.24 -0.93 11.51
N GLY A 132 1.49 0.23 10.89
CA GLY A 132 1.45 0.42 9.43
C GLY A 132 2.75 0.08 8.72
N TYR A 133 3.92 0.40 9.31
CA TYR A 133 5.22 0.20 8.66
C TYR A 133 5.95 -1.01 9.22
N LEU A 134 5.98 -2.08 8.41
CA LEU A 134 6.44 -3.39 8.83
C LEU A 134 7.95 -3.53 8.62
N ARG A 135 8.61 -4.23 9.55
CA ARG A 135 10.07 -4.46 9.54
C ARG A 135 10.57 -5.32 8.38
N ASP A 136 9.68 -5.93 7.59
CA ASP A 136 10.07 -6.63 6.37
C ASP A 136 10.24 -5.66 5.18
N GLY A 137 10.04 -4.35 5.40
CA GLY A 137 10.17 -3.30 4.39
C GLY A 137 8.91 -3.09 3.57
N SER A 138 7.76 -3.44 4.13
CA SER A 138 6.45 -3.21 3.52
C SER A 138 5.55 -2.34 4.40
N TYR A 139 4.50 -1.79 3.78
CA TYR A 139 3.42 -1.08 4.47
C TYR A 139 2.23 -2.03 4.70
N ALA A 140 1.26 -1.67 5.53
CA ALA A 140 0.11 -2.53 5.79
C ALA A 140 -0.94 -2.48 4.66
N GLU A 141 -1.17 -1.33 4.04
CA GLU A 141 -2.23 -1.14 3.05
C GLU A 141 -1.70 -1.23 1.60
N PRO A 142 -2.58 -1.27 0.59
CA PRO A 142 -2.18 -1.19 -0.82
C PRO A 142 -1.31 0.03 -1.12
N PHE A 143 -0.57 -0.07 -2.21
CA PHE A 143 0.47 0.85 -2.65
C PHE A 143 0.01 2.30 -2.80
N GLY A 144 -1.21 2.53 -3.30
CA GLY A 144 -1.77 3.88 -3.42
C GLY A 144 -1.90 4.58 -2.06
N TYR A 145 -2.32 3.83 -1.04
CA TYR A 145 -2.47 4.32 0.33
C TYR A 145 -1.13 4.44 1.06
N TYR A 146 -0.21 3.51 0.80
CA TYR A 146 1.19 3.63 1.22
C TYR A 146 1.81 4.95 0.74
N HIS A 147 1.63 5.30 -0.53
CA HIS A 147 2.14 6.56 -1.06
C HIS A 147 1.59 7.77 -0.30
N MET A 148 0.26 7.80 -0.12
CA MET A 148 -0.44 8.89 0.55
C MET A 148 0.10 9.13 1.96
N ASP A 149 0.25 8.05 2.73
CA ASP A 149 0.77 8.10 4.10
C ASP A 149 2.26 8.45 4.10
N ALA A 150 3.09 7.66 3.43
CA ALA A 150 4.54 7.76 3.55
C ALA A 150 5.09 9.13 3.10
N GLU A 151 4.45 9.77 2.12
CA GLU A 151 4.78 11.14 1.75
C GLU A 151 4.63 12.12 2.92
N MET A 152 3.59 11.98 3.74
CA MET A 152 3.35 12.84 4.89
C MET A 152 4.19 12.41 6.09
N THR A 153 4.16 11.13 6.43
CA THR A 153 4.89 10.57 7.57
C THR A 153 6.37 10.94 7.56
N ILE A 154 7.02 10.93 6.39
CA ILE A 154 8.42 11.35 6.26
C ILE A 154 8.66 12.83 6.62
N LYS A 155 7.70 13.72 6.32
CA LYS A 155 7.78 15.15 6.70
C LYS A 155 7.75 15.30 8.23
N ALA A 156 6.90 14.53 8.92
CA ALA A 156 6.91 14.50 10.38
C ALA A 156 8.25 13.98 10.92
N LEU A 157 8.78 12.87 10.40
CA LEU A 157 10.08 12.34 10.82
C LEU A 157 11.20 13.39 10.66
N ALA A 158 11.19 14.13 9.56
CA ALA A 158 12.15 15.20 9.29
C ALA A 158 12.07 16.33 10.33
N ALA A 159 10.86 16.75 10.72
CA ALA A 159 10.65 17.80 11.70
C ALA A 159 10.98 17.32 13.12
N LEU A 160 10.51 16.12 13.50
CA LEU A 160 10.75 15.52 14.82
C LEU A 160 12.24 15.27 15.08
N SER A 161 12.95 14.71 14.11
CA SER A 161 14.39 14.43 14.28
C SER A 161 15.21 15.70 14.44
N ARG A 162 14.88 16.77 13.69
CA ARG A 162 15.65 18.03 13.73
C ARG A 162 15.36 18.87 14.96
N ASN A 163 14.10 18.91 15.40
CA ASN A 163 13.68 19.83 16.46
C ASN A 163 13.57 19.17 17.84
N LEU A 164 13.30 17.86 17.89
CA LEU A 164 13.07 17.13 19.14
C LEU A 164 14.05 15.96 19.36
N GLY A 165 14.94 15.68 18.39
CA GLY A 165 15.89 14.56 18.49
C GLY A 165 15.23 13.17 18.38
N ILE A 166 13.95 13.08 18.03
CA ILE A 166 13.23 11.81 17.87
C ILE A 166 13.52 11.26 16.46
N ASN A 167 14.30 10.19 16.38
CA ASN A 167 14.62 9.51 15.12
C ASN A 167 13.98 8.12 15.03
N TRP A 168 12.83 8.04 14.37
CA TRP A 168 12.14 6.78 14.12
C TRP A 168 12.45 6.15 12.75
N THR A 169 13.21 6.83 11.89
CA THR A 169 13.60 6.29 10.59
C THR A 169 14.37 4.98 10.73
N THR A 170 15.24 4.86 11.74
CA THR A 170 16.08 3.69 11.99
C THR A 170 15.50 2.71 12.99
N SER A 171 14.60 3.15 13.87
CA SER A 171 14.05 2.29 14.94
C SER A 171 12.71 1.63 14.59
N LYS A 172 12.01 2.12 13.56
CA LYS A 172 10.71 1.62 13.06
C LYS A 172 10.82 1.14 11.61
N GLY A 173 9.79 0.46 11.09
CA GLY A 173 9.81 -0.12 9.74
C GLY A 173 9.78 0.88 8.58
N ILE A 174 9.46 2.16 8.82
CA ILE A 174 9.37 3.21 7.79
C ILE A 174 10.68 3.40 7.00
N GLY A 175 11.85 3.20 7.63
CA GLY A 175 13.14 3.27 6.96
C GLY A 175 13.34 2.22 5.87
N ASP A 176 12.67 1.06 6.00
CA ASP A 176 12.74 -0.06 5.07
C ASP A 176 11.57 -0.11 4.08
N ALA A 177 10.53 0.70 4.29
CA ALA A 177 9.27 0.61 3.55
C ALA A 177 9.40 0.84 2.04
N TRP A 178 10.48 1.51 1.61
CA TRP A 178 10.80 1.69 0.19
C TRP A 178 11.00 0.35 -0.55
N GLN A 179 11.37 -0.71 0.16
CA GLN A 179 11.70 -2.00 -0.45
C GLN A 179 10.48 -2.61 -1.15
N TYR A 180 9.32 -2.67 -0.50
CA TYR A 180 8.09 -3.20 -1.13
C TYR A 180 7.79 -2.50 -2.45
N ALA A 181 7.92 -1.17 -2.49
CA ALA A 181 7.73 -0.39 -3.71
C ALA A 181 8.65 -0.81 -4.85
N VAL A 182 9.92 -1.06 -4.55
CA VAL A 182 10.89 -1.48 -5.56
C VAL A 182 10.54 -2.87 -6.08
N TYR A 183 10.27 -3.82 -5.19
CA TYR A 183 9.95 -5.20 -5.56
C TYR A 183 8.67 -5.32 -6.37
N THR A 184 7.63 -4.55 -6.06
CA THR A 184 6.37 -4.57 -6.81
C THR A 184 6.37 -3.70 -8.06
N SER A 185 7.36 -2.82 -8.23
CA SER A 185 7.42 -1.96 -9.42
C SER A 185 7.72 -2.73 -10.71
N THR A 186 7.16 -2.24 -11.81
CA THR A 186 7.54 -2.66 -13.15
C THR A 186 8.88 -2.04 -13.57
N PRO A 187 9.59 -2.63 -14.55
CA PRO A 187 10.87 -2.10 -15.04
C PRO A 187 10.81 -0.68 -15.59
N THR A 188 9.64 -0.25 -16.07
CA THR A 188 9.39 1.14 -16.54
C THR A 188 9.09 2.12 -15.41
N GLY A 189 8.65 1.59 -14.26
CA GLY A 189 8.21 2.34 -13.10
C GLY A 189 6.91 3.06 -13.26
N ARG A 190 6.23 2.90 -14.39
CA ARG A 190 4.90 3.48 -14.57
C ARG A 190 3.85 2.68 -13.82
N ASP A 191 4.05 1.37 -13.72
CA ASP A 191 3.13 0.47 -13.04
C ASP A 191 3.80 -0.29 -11.88
N CYS A 192 2.99 -0.89 -11.02
CA CYS A 192 3.36 -1.91 -10.05
C CYS A 192 2.34 -3.07 -10.06
N LEU A 193 2.74 -4.22 -9.53
CA LEU A 193 1.81 -5.27 -9.10
C LEU A 193 1.33 -4.92 -7.69
N ASP A 194 0.02 -4.77 -7.52
CA ASP A 194 -0.55 -4.46 -6.20
C ASP A 194 -1.98 -5.00 -6.12
N MET A 195 -2.48 -5.19 -4.90
CA MET A 195 -3.75 -5.86 -4.60
C MET A 195 -4.55 -5.03 -3.59
N GLY A 196 -5.88 -5.03 -3.72
CA GLY A 196 -6.80 -4.20 -2.92
C GLY A 196 -7.25 -2.94 -3.65
N ASP A 197 -7.71 -1.94 -2.90
CA ASP A 197 -8.11 -0.66 -3.48
C ASP A 197 -6.91 0.12 -4.01
N GLY A 198 -7.13 0.89 -5.08
CA GLY A 198 -6.09 1.65 -5.75
C GLY A 198 -5.61 0.96 -7.02
N SER A 199 -4.80 1.65 -7.83
CA SER A 199 -4.41 1.15 -9.15
C SER A 199 -2.97 0.68 -9.23
N GLY A 200 -2.63 -0.09 -10.27
CA GLY A 200 -1.24 -0.39 -10.59
C GLY A 200 -0.48 0.83 -11.14
N ALA A 201 -1.18 1.87 -11.62
CA ALA A 201 -0.59 3.06 -12.28
C ALA A 201 0.21 3.98 -11.34
N TRP A 202 0.35 3.57 -10.08
CA TRP A 202 1.07 4.31 -9.06
C TRP A 202 2.57 3.97 -9.02
N GLY A 203 3.14 3.25 -9.99
CA GLY A 203 4.53 2.75 -9.92
C GLY A 203 5.62 3.80 -9.62
N ARG A 204 5.37 5.09 -9.92
CA ARG A 204 6.29 6.20 -9.60
C ARG A 204 6.04 6.86 -8.26
N HIS A 205 5.03 6.45 -7.49
CA HIS A 205 4.54 7.26 -6.39
C HIS A 205 5.27 7.04 -5.06
N ALA A 206 6.10 5.99 -4.89
CA ALA A 206 6.96 5.85 -3.72
C ALA A 206 8.23 6.74 -3.73
N VAL A 207 8.16 7.93 -4.32
CA VAL A 207 9.33 8.81 -4.47
C VAL A 207 9.90 9.26 -3.13
N LYS A 208 9.02 9.63 -2.17
CA LYS A 208 9.44 10.17 -0.88
C LYS A 208 10.17 9.15 0.00
N PRO A 209 9.67 7.92 0.15
CA PRO A 209 10.43 6.85 0.79
C PRO A 209 11.80 6.60 0.18
N LEU A 210 11.91 6.64 -1.16
CA LEU A 210 13.17 6.41 -1.86
C LEU A 210 14.21 7.52 -1.57
N VAL A 211 13.83 8.79 -1.74
CA VAL A 211 14.76 9.90 -1.46
C VAL A 211 15.10 10.01 0.02
N TRP A 212 14.16 9.68 0.90
CA TRP A 212 14.39 9.68 2.34
C TRP A 212 15.37 8.59 2.75
N ALA A 213 15.20 7.35 2.28
CA ALA A 213 16.15 6.27 2.54
C ALA A 213 17.53 6.58 1.96
N ALA A 214 17.59 7.11 0.73
CA ALA A 214 18.84 7.57 0.13
C ALA A 214 19.53 8.65 0.99
N GLY A 215 18.78 9.67 1.42
CA GLY A 215 19.32 10.81 2.17
C GLY A 215 19.71 10.48 3.61
N GLN A 216 18.82 9.82 4.36
CA GLN A 216 18.97 9.58 5.80
C GLN A 216 19.68 8.27 6.12
N LEU A 217 19.47 7.23 5.31
CA LEU A 217 20.09 5.91 5.51
C LEU A 217 21.29 5.68 4.60
N ARG A 218 21.59 6.63 3.69
CA ARG A 218 22.69 6.53 2.71
C ARG A 218 22.57 5.29 1.83
N ASP A 219 21.34 4.86 1.54
CA ASP A 219 21.07 3.67 0.72
C ASP A 219 21.23 3.98 -0.77
N GLY A 220 22.28 3.39 -1.38
CA GLY A 220 22.59 3.61 -2.79
C GLY A 220 21.59 2.99 -3.76
N VAL A 221 20.88 1.93 -3.36
CA VAL A 221 19.84 1.31 -4.20
C VAL A 221 18.58 2.17 -4.20
N ALA A 222 18.16 2.66 -3.03
CA ALA A 222 17.08 3.63 -2.94
C ALA A 222 17.39 4.88 -3.78
N TRP A 223 18.66 5.32 -3.82
CA TRP A 223 19.09 6.43 -4.65
C TRP A 223 19.02 6.13 -6.16
N ASP A 224 19.53 4.98 -6.60
CA ASP A 224 19.39 4.51 -8.00
C ASP A 224 17.92 4.48 -8.43
N ARG A 225 17.06 3.93 -7.57
CA ARG A 225 15.63 3.83 -7.81
C ARG A 225 14.92 5.18 -7.81
N PHE A 226 15.29 6.09 -6.91
CA PHE A 226 14.80 7.47 -6.97
C PHE A 226 15.13 8.12 -8.33
N LEU A 227 16.40 8.07 -8.76
CA LEU A 227 16.84 8.64 -10.03
C LEU A 227 16.10 8.03 -11.23
N TRP A 228 15.91 6.71 -11.20
CA TRP A 228 15.13 6.01 -12.22
C TRP A 228 13.67 6.50 -12.31
N THR A 229 13.00 6.82 -11.20
CA THR A 229 11.62 7.37 -11.24
C THR A 229 11.56 8.75 -11.91
N ARG A 230 12.64 9.53 -11.82
CA ARG A 230 12.77 10.87 -12.42
C ARG A 230 13.27 10.85 -13.87
N GLY A 231 13.76 9.70 -14.34
CA GLY A 231 14.31 9.50 -15.68
C GLY A 231 15.82 9.75 -15.73
N LYS A 232 16.55 8.91 -16.47
CA LYS A 232 18.04 8.92 -16.53
C LYS A 232 18.65 10.18 -17.18
N GLU A 233 17.86 11.03 -17.83
CA GLU A 233 18.38 12.12 -18.68
C GLU A 233 18.55 13.48 -18.00
N ILE A 234 18.37 13.65 -16.68
CA ILE A 234 18.20 15.00 -16.16
C ILE A 234 18.94 15.29 -14.85
N GLN A 235 20.24 15.58 -14.98
CA GLN A 235 21.07 16.19 -13.93
C GLN A 235 20.51 17.54 -13.40
N TYR A 236 19.59 18.20 -14.13
CA TYR A 236 18.99 19.50 -13.75
C TYR A 236 17.48 19.45 -13.37
N LYS A 237 16.84 18.27 -13.33
CA LYS A 237 15.44 18.08 -12.87
C LYS A 237 15.34 17.09 -11.70
N ILE A 238 16.44 16.84 -10.99
CA ILE A 238 16.47 16.05 -9.74
C ILE A 238 15.46 16.63 -8.71
N VAL A 239 15.17 17.92 -8.81
CA VAL A 239 14.19 18.65 -8.02
C VAL A 239 12.86 18.75 -8.77
N ALA A 240 12.01 17.72 -8.67
CA ALA A 240 10.63 17.82 -9.17
C ALA A 240 9.75 18.63 -8.21
N ASP A 241 10.11 18.66 -6.92
CA ASP A 241 9.44 19.42 -5.87
C ASP A 241 10.39 19.85 -4.74
N PHE A 242 9.88 20.70 -3.85
CA PHE A 242 10.61 21.30 -2.72
C PHE A 242 11.32 20.27 -1.81
N TYR A 243 10.70 19.12 -1.54
CA TYR A 243 11.26 18.14 -0.61
C TYR A 243 12.33 17.26 -1.25
N ASP A 244 12.23 16.99 -2.56
CA ASP A 244 13.31 16.32 -3.28
C ASP A 244 14.61 17.13 -3.20
N PHE A 245 14.52 18.46 -3.34
CA PHE A 245 15.69 19.34 -3.19
C PHE A 245 16.33 19.24 -1.81
N ILE A 246 15.52 19.20 -0.75
CA ILE A 246 16.02 19.19 0.63
C ILE A 246 16.66 17.84 0.97
N TRP A 247 16.12 16.74 0.43
CA TRP A 247 16.51 15.39 0.87
C TRP A 247 17.45 14.64 -0.09
N ALA A 248 17.61 15.10 -1.34
CA ALA A 248 18.47 14.42 -2.31
C ALA A 248 19.95 14.41 -1.86
N PRO A 249 20.57 13.22 -1.72
CA PRO A 249 21.99 13.11 -1.39
C PRO A 249 22.84 13.21 -2.66
N LEU A 250 23.11 14.43 -3.13
CA LEU A 250 23.84 14.66 -4.39
C LEU A 250 25.28 14.11 -4.40
N ASP A 251 25.82 13.79 -3.22
CA ASP A 251 27.15 13.20 -3.02
C ASP A 251 27.15 11.66 -2.99
N LEU A 252 25.97 11.02 -2.99
CA LEU A 252 25.84 9.56 -2.92
C LEU A 252 25.92 8.93 -4.31
N ALA A 253 26.75 7.90 -4.46
CA ALA A 253 26.82 7.11 -5.68
C ALA A 253 25.62 6.13 -5.76
N PRO A 254 24.90 6.05 -6.89
CA PRO A 254 23.82 5.08 -7.05
C PRO A 254 24.37 3.65 -7.14
N VAL A 255 23.65 2.70 -6.54
CA VAL A 255 23.93 1.27 -6.58
C VAL A 255 22.82 0.58 -7.37
N PRO A 256 23.13 -0.18 -8.44
CA PRO A 256 22.11 -0.80 -9.27
C PRO A 256 21.19 -1.73 -8.47
N VAL A 257 19.89 -1.70 -8.77
CA VAL A 257 18.90 -2.61 -8.16
C VAL A 257 19.21 -4.10 -8.36
N SER A 258 19.98 -4.46 -9.39
CA SER A 258 20.43 -5.83 -9.64
C SER A 258 21.37 -6.38 -8.56
N THR A 259 21.85 -5.55 -7.64
CA THR A 259 22.58 -5.99 -6.44
C THR A 259 21.66 -6.61 -5.38
N LEU A 260 20.35 -6.33 -5.43
CA LEU A 260 19.36 -6.99 -4.59
C LEU A 260 19.02 -8.39 -5.13
N ALA A 261 18.68 -9.30 -4.22
CA ALA A 261 18.02 -10.55 -4.61
C ALA A 261 16.72 -10.22 -5.36
N ALA A 262 16.49 -10.85 -6.50
CA ALA A 262 15.35 -10.53 -7.36
C ALA A 262 13.99 -10.81 -6.69
N SER A 263 13.94 -11.82 -5.82
CA SER A 263 12.73 -12.25 -5.12
C SER A 263 12.81 -11.92 -3.63
N LYS A 264 11.67 -11.57 -3.02
CA LYS A 264 11.57 -11.24 -1.60
C LYS A 264 10.26 -11.70 -0.97
N TRP A 265 10.36 -12.21 0.25
CA TRP A 265 9.24 -12.51 1.12
C TRP A 265 9.01 -11.39 2.12
N PHE A 266 7.84 -10.75 2.04
CA PHE A 266 7.34 -9.80 3.02
C PHE A 266 6.49 -10.54 4.05
N LYS A 267 7.19 -11.20 4.99
CA LYS A 267 6.59 -12.12 5.96
C LYS A 267 5.51 -11.50 6.84
N ALA A 268 5.73 -10.27 7.31
CA ALA A 268 4.79 -9.60 8.20
C ALA A 268 3.52 -9.15 7.44
N ARG A 269 3.66 -8.76 6.17
CA ARG A 269 2.51 -8.42 5.30
C ARG A 269 1.78 -9.66 4.78
N GLY A 270 2.48 -10.79 4.66
CA GLY A 270 1.98 -12.00 4.02
C GLY A 270 2.00 -11.91 2.50
N PHE A 271 3.02 -11.27 1.94
CA PHE A 271 3.21 -11.15 0.48
C PHE A 271 4.53 -11.77 0.06
N ALA A 272 4.56 -12.41 -1.11
CA ALA A 272 5.79 -12.86 -1.75
C ALA A 272 5.88 -12.27 -3.16
N CYS A 273 7.02 -11.63 -3.46
CA CYS A 273 7.35 -11.14 -4.78
C CYS A 273 8.44 -12.05 -5.38
N PHE A 274 8.08 -12.80 -6.42
CA PHE A 274 9.00 -13.69 -7.13
C PHE A 274 9.37 -13.09 -8.48
N ARG A 275 10.67 -13.01 -8.77
CA ARG A 275 11.18 -12.42 -9.99
C ARG A 275 12.33 -13.22 -10.58
N SER A 276 12.39 -13.33 -11.91
CA SER A 276 13.61 -13.79 -12.59
C SER A 276 14.65 -12.69 -12.71
N GLY A 277 14.23 -11.42 -12.61
CA GLY A 277 15.08 -10.24 -12.69
C GLY A 277 14.30 -8.92 -12.62
N TRP A 278 14.87 -7.86 -13.18
CA TRP A 278 14.37 -6.48 -13.03
C TRP A 278 13.94 -5.83 -14.33
N GLU A 279 14.03 -6.53 -15.47
CA GLU A 279 13.74 -6.03 -16.81
C GLU A 279 12.39 -6.52 -17.36
N ASN A 280 11.95 -6.02 -18.52
CA ASN A 280 10.61 -6.33 -19.04
C ASN A 280 10.44 -7.80 -19.42
N GLN A 281 11.49 -8.44 -19.91
CA GLN A 281 11.51 -9.87 -20.23
C GLN A 281 11.53 -10.77 -19.00
N ASP A 282 11.67 -10.22 -17.79
CA ASP A 282 11.66 -11.01 -16.58
C ASP A 282 10.24 -11.31 -16.11
N LEU A 283 10.06 -12.51 -15.57
CA LEU A 283 8.84 -12.87 -14.87
C LEU A 283 8.75 -12.11 -13.56
N HIS A 284 7.56 -11.62 -13.24
CA HIS A 284 7.25 -10.97 -11.98
C HIS A 284 5.90 -11.46 -11.47
N LEU A 285 5.93 -12.20 -10.36
CA LEU A 285 4.76 -12.75 -9.69
C LEU A 285 4.62 -12.12 -8.30
N LEU A 286 3.42 -11.65 -7.98
CA LEU A 286 3.06 -11.20 -6.64
C LEU A 286 2.01 -12.15 -6.08
N TYR A 287 2.24 -12.66 -4.87
CA TYR A 287 1.35 -13.57 -4.16
C TYR A 287 0.97 -13.01 -2.79
N LYS A 288 -0.27 -13.26 -2.34
CA LYS A 288 -0.78 -12.83 -1.04
C LYS A 288 -1.42 -13.97 -0.25
N ALA A 289 -0.95 -14.16 0.98
CA ALA A 289 -1.62 -14.92 2.04
C ALA A 289 -1.16 -14.38 3.40
N GLY A 290 -2.01 -13.57 4.03
CA GLY A 290 -1.61 -12.80 5.20
C GLY A 290 -2.76 -12.17 5.98
N PRO A 291 -2.41 -11.43 7.05
CA PRO A 291 -3.38 -10.66 7.81
C PRO A 291 -4.15 -9.70 6.90
N HIS A 292 -5.40 -9.44 7.27
CA HIS A 292 -6.17 -8.39 6.60
C HIS A 292 -5.61 -7.01 7.00
N SER A 293 -5.89 -6.02 6.16
CA SER A 293 -5.54 -4.63 6.38
C SER A 293 -6.54 -3.76 5.62
N ASN A 294 -6.87 -2.58 6.16
CA ASN A 294 -7.89 -1.63 5.70
C ASN A 294 -8.37 -1.84 4.24
N HIS A 295 -7.64 -1.30 3.27
CA HIS A 295 -8.01 -1.28 1.85
C HIS A 295 -7.76 -2.61 1.09
N HIS A 296 -7.60 -3.73 1.77
CA HIS A 296 -7.49 -5.04 1.14
C HIS A 296 -8.86 -5.62 0.78
N HIS A 297 -8.90 -6.44 -0.26
CA HIS A 297 -10.10 -7.21 -0.63
C HIS A 297 -10.11 -8.61 0.03
N LEU A 298 -11.14 -9.40 -0.25
CA LEU A 298 -11.29 -10.80 0.17
C LEU A 298 -10.61 -11.74 -0.84
N ASP A 299 -9.29 -11.57 -0.97
CA ASP A 299 -8.44 -12.01 -2.08
C ASP A 299 -7.29 -12.94 -1.61
N GLN A 300 -7.49 -13.71 -0.55
CA GLN A 300 -6.42 -14.53 0.01
C GLN A 300 -6.07 -15.67 -0.94
N GLY A 301 -4.78 -15.93 -1.12
CA GLY A 301 -4.25 -16.84 -2.12
C GLY A 301 -4.20 -16.27 -3.54
N ASN A 302 -4.56 -15.01 -3.75
CA ASN A 302 -4.48 -14.34 -5.04
C ASN A 302 -3.03 -14.25 -5.54
N LEU A 303 -2.87 -14.26 -6.86
CA LEU A 303 -1.60 -14.12 -7.55
C LEU A 303 -1.75 -13.23 -8.78
N LEU A 304 -0.80 -12.32 -8.97
CA LEU A 304 -0.68 -11.50 -10.17
C LEU A 304 0.58 -11.91 -10.93
N LEU A 305 0.54 -11.84 -12.25
CA LEU A 305 1.63 -12.31 -13.10
C LEU A 305 1.91 -11.37 -14.26
N ARG A 306 3.18 -10.98 -14.39
CA ARG A 306 3.73 -10.26 -15.54
C ARG A 306 4.91 -11.01 -16.15
N TYR A 307 5.03 -10.89 -17.46
CA TYR A 307 6.15 -11.41 -18.24
C TYR A 307 6.20 -10.69 -19.60
N GLY A 308 7.39 -10.48 -20.16
CA GLY A 308 7.56 -9.82 -21.46
C GLY A 308 6.95 -8.41 -21.54
N GLY A 309 6.95 -7.67 -20.42
CA GLY A 309 6.35 -6.34 -20.28
C GLY A 309 4.82 -6.33 -20.16
N GLU A 310 4.16 -7.47 -20.36
CA GLU A 310 2.69 -7.61 -20.34
C GLU A 310 2.18 -8.10 -18.98
N THR A 311 0.92 -7.78 -18.68
CA THR A 311 0.19 -8.39 -17.56
C THR A 311 -0.61 -9.58 -18.09
N LEU A 312 -0.30 -10.77 -17.59
CA LEU A 312 -0.91 -12.04 -17.99
C LEU A 312 -2.04 -12.42 -17.03
N LEU A 313 -1.81 -12.25 -15.72
CA LEU A 313 -2.84 -12.38 -14.68
C LEU A 313 -2.93 -11.06 -13.91
N ASP A 314 -4.14 -10.50 -13.86
CA ASP A 314 -4.42 -9.16 -13.33
C ASP A 314 -5.47 -9.24 -12.21
N GLU A 315 -5.72 -8.11 -11.55
CA GLU A 315 -6.89 -7.97 -10.68
C GLU A 315 -8.19 -7.97 -11.51
N GLY A 316 -9.30 -8.28 -10.86
CA GLY A 316 -10.65 -8.16 -11.43
C GLY A 316 -10.88 -6.79 -12.05
N GLY A 317 -10.41 -5.73 -11.41
CA GLY A 317 -10.33 -4.40 -11.98
C GLY A 317 -10.25 -3.34 -10.90
N LEU A 318 -10.62 -2.11 -11.27
CA LEU A 318 -10.66 -0.97 -10.37
C LEU A 318 -12.08 -0.47 -10.26
N ALA A 319 -12.53 -0.25 -9.04
CA ALA A 319 -13.82 0.33 -8.76
C ALA A 319 -13.71 1.42 -7.70
N ASP A 320 -14.48 2.48 -7.91
CA ASP A 320 -14.70 3.49 -6.89
C ASP A 320 -15.75 2.95 -5.89
N TYR A 321 -15.37 2.91 -4.63
CA TYR A 321 -16.17 2.33 -3.56
C TYR A 321 -17.41 3.16 -3.20
N TYR A 322 -17.49 4.44 -3.60
CA TYR A 322 -18.66 5.29 -3.36
C TYR A 322 -19.70 5.21 -4.47
N ILE A 323 -19.28 5.00 -5.72
CA ILE A 323 -20.18 5.15 -6.88
C ILE A 323 -20.35 3.90 -7.74
N ASN A 324 -19.46 2.90 -7.62
CA ASN A 324 -19.61 1.66 -8.38
C ASN A 324 -20.46 0.65 -7.60
N GLY A 325 -21.66 0.35 -8.11
CA GLY A 325 -22.58 -0.63 -7.50
C GLY A 325 -22.06 -2.07 -7.45
N TYR A 326 -21.01 -2.41 -8.21
CA TYR A 326 -20.35 -3.71 -8.16
C TYR A 326 -19.24 -3.80 -7.12
N TYR A 327 -18.87 -2.70 -6.45
CA TYR A 327 -17.72 -2.68 -5.53
C TYR A 327 -17.82 -3.79 -4.46
N HIS A 328 -18.86 -3.76 -3.64
CA HIS A 328 -19.04 -4.74 -2.56
C HIS A 328 -19.44 -6.14 -3.04
N SER A 329 -20.13 -6.25 -4.17
CA SER A 329 -20.70 -7.53 -4.64
C SER A 329 -19.76 -8.30 -5.57
N PHE A 330 -18.74 -7.64 -6.11
CA PHE A 330 -17.79 -8.23 -7.04
C PHE A 330 -16.35 -7.87 -6.69
N TYR A 331 -15.96 -6.58 -6.75
CA TYR A 331 -14.55 -6.17 -6.68
C TYR A 331 -13.87 -6.52 -5.35
N GLU A 332 -14.59 -6.39 -4.24
CA GLU A 332 -14.09 -6.74 -2.91
C GLU A 332 -14.11 -8.26 -2.65
N GLN A 333 -14.80 -9.03 -3.48
CA GLN A 333 -15.11 -10.43 -3.24
C GLN A 333 -14.14 -11.37 -3.97
N ALA A 334 -13.97 -12.58 -3.43
CA ALA A 334 -13.11 -13.62 -4.00
C ALA A 334 -13.31 -13.87 -5.51
N VAL A 335 -14.52 -13.64 -6.04
CA VAL A 335 -14.83 -13.77 -7.48
C VAL A 335 -14.08 -12.81 -8.40
N ALA A 336 -13.53 -11.72 -7.87
CA ALA A 336 -12.75 -10.74 -8.62
C ALA A 336 -11.24 -11.03 -8.62
N HIS A 337 -10.78 -12.12 -8.02
CA HIS A 337 -9.35 -12.36 -7.78
C HIS A 337 -8.89 -13.73 -8.28
N ASN A 338 -7.58 -13.91 -8.48
CA ASN A 338 -6.96 -15.15 -8.97
C ASN A 338 -6.85 -16.20 -7.85
N THR A 339 -7.99 -16.53 -7.25
CA THR A 339 -8.14 -17.45 -6.12
C THR A 339 -9.19 -18.51 -6.44
N VAL A 340 -9.69 -19.19 -5.40
CA VAL A 340 -10.65 -20.28 -5.51
C VAL A 340 -12.02 -19.88 -4.96
N LEU A 341 -13.09 -20.30 -5.65
CA LEU A 341 -14.45 -20.35 -5.10
C LEU A 341 -14.83 -21.79 -4.74
N VAL A 342 -15.75 -21.91 -3.77
CA VAL A 342 -16.37 -23.18 -3.38
C VAL A 342 -17.85 -23.14 -3.71
N ASP A 343 -18.32 -24.11 -4.48
CA ASP A 343 -19.71 -24.22 -4.95
C ASP A 343 -20.22 -22.96 -5.65
N TRP A 344 -19.37 -22.36 -6.49
CA TRP A 344 -19.67 -21.15 -7.26
C TRP A 344 -20.04 -19.93 -6.42
N TYR A 345 -19.79 -19.96 -5.11
CA TYR A 345 -20.15 -18.87 -4.21
C TYR A 345 -19.16 -17.70 -4.37
N PRO A 346 -19.59 -16.54 -4.90
CA PRO A 346 -18.67 -15.44 -5.21
C PRO A 346 -17.92 -14.89 -3.99
N GLU A 347 -18.57 -14.96 -2.82
CA GLU A 347 -18.04 -14.49 -1.54
C GLU A 347 -17.48 -15.68 -0.72
N SER A 348 -16.78 -16.61 -1.38
CA SER A 348 -16.25 -17.82 -0.73
C SER A 348 -15.34 -17.54 0.47
N GLN A 349 -14.71 -16.37 0.49
CA GLN A 349 -13.86 -15.90 1.58
C GLN A 349 -14.60 -14.91 2.50
N GLY A 350 -14.19 -14.88 3.77
CA GLY A 350 -14.51 -13.83 4.73
C GLY A 350 -13.25 -13.05 5.10
N LEU A 351 -13.45 -12.00 5.91
CA LEU A 351 -12.36 -11.18 6.41
C LEU A 351 -11.39 -12.02 7.26
N GLY A 352 -10.09 -11.90 7.01
CA GLY A 352 -9.08 -12.34 7.97
C GLY A 352 -8.93 -11.31 9.08
N ASP A 353 -8.38 -11.73 10.22
CA ASP A 353 -8.09 -10.80 11.32
C ASP A 353 -6.92 -9.85 10.97
N LEU A 354 -6.91 -8.70 11.65
CA LEU A 354 -5.81 -7.73 11.58
C LEU A 354 -4.62 -8.20 12.42
N ARG A 355 -3.40 -7.97 11.93
CA ARG A 355 -2.19 -8.34 12.67
C ARG A 355 -2.00 -7.48 13.91
N ASN A 356 -1.88 -8.11 15.08
CA ASN A 356 -1.46 -7.49 16.35
C ASN A 356 -2.29 -6.28 16.81
N GLN A 357 -3.51 -6.07 16.30
CA GLN A 357 -4.40 -4.99 16.76
C GLN A 357 -5.20 -5.42 17.99
N VAL A 358 -5.77 -6.63 17.96
CA VAL A 358 -6.52 -7.22 19.07
C VAL A 358 -5.94 -8.60 19.34
N LYS A 359 -5.32 -8.80 20.51
CA LYS A 359 -4.60 -10.04 20.85
C LYS A 359 -5.43 -11.33 20.71
N ALA A 360 -6.76 -11.23 20.85
CA ALA A 360 -7.67 -12.37 20.72
C ALA A 360 -8.09 -12.68 19.27
N LEU A 361 -7.76 -11.81 18.31
CA LEU A 361 -8.09 -11.91 16.89
C LEU A 361 -6.80 -12.12 16.10
N ASP A 362 -6.53 -13.38 15.72
CA ASP A 362 -5.32 -13.80 15.01
C ASP A 362 -5.62 -14.89 13.96
N ARG A 363 -6.86 -14.94 13.48
CA ARG A 363 -7.33 -15.87 12.47
C ARG A 363 -7.20 -15.24 11.08
N TYR A 364 -6.08 -15.50 10.42
CA TYR A 364 -5.87 -15.12 9.03
C TYR A 364 -5.06 -16.17 8.25
N PRO A 365 -5.08 -16.13 6.90
CA PRO A 365 -4.24 -16.98 6.07
C PRO A 365 -2.77 -16.62 6.20
N SER A 366 -1.87 -17.58 5.95
CA SER A 366 -0.44 -17.31 6.05
C SER A 366 0.37 -18.06 5.01
N ILE A 367 1.45 -17.44 4.56
CA ILE A 367 2.57 -18.14 3.94
C ILE A 367 3.33 -18.86 5.06
N ILE A 368 3.23 -20.20 5.09
CA ILE A 368 3.85 -21.06 6.11
C ILE A 368 5.36 -21.13 5.87
N GLU A 369 5.75 -21.32 4.62
CA GLU A 369 7.14 -21.43 4.19
C GLU A 369 7.34 -20.66 2.89
N CYS A 370 8.49 -20.00 2.75
CA CYS A 370 8.90 -19.32 1.53
C CYS A 370 10.42 -19.33 1.42
N THR A 371 10.93 -19.82 0.28
CA THR A 371 12.35 -19.79 -0.05
C THR A 371 12.54 -18.98 -1.32
N THR A 372 13.47 -18.03 -1.29
CA THR A 372 13.88 -17.28 -2.48
C THR A 372 15.32 -17.59 -2.86
N GLY A 373 15.60 -17.72 -4.15
CA GLY A 373 16.91 -18.13 -4.65
C GLY A 373 17.17 -17.73 -6.10
N ASN A 374 18.38 -18.01 -6.60
CA ASN A 374 18.77 -17.65 -7.97
C ASN A 374 18.26 -18.64 -9.03
N ILE A 375 17.91 -19.85 -8.62
CA ILE A 375 17.48 -20.93 -9.54
C ILE A 375 15.98 -21.21 -9.37
N ILE A 376 15.49 -21.13 -8.13
CA ILE A 376 14.14 -21.50 -7.78
C ILE A 376 13.64 -20.67 -6.62
N ASP A 377 12.38 -20.25 -6.70
CA ASP A 377 11.63 -19.73 -5.56
C ASP A 377 10.49 -20.70 -5.23
N THR A 378 10.19 -20.86 -3.93
CA THR A 378 9.10 -21.73 -3.46
C THR A 378 8.29 -21.02 -2.40
N LEU A 379 6.99 -21.29 -2.34
CA LEU A 379 6.18 -20.99 -1.17
C LEU A 379 5.10 -22.05 -0.95
N GLU A 380 4.67 -22.19 0.30
CA GLU A 380 3.46 -22.89 0.70
C GLU A 380 2.65 -22.01 1.66
N SER A 381 1.34 -21.99 1.46
CA SER A 381 0.40 -21.21 2.25
C SER A 381 -0.69 -22.09 2.85
N GLU A 382 -1.37 -21.58 3.88
CA GLU A 382 -2.64 -22.09 4.39
C GLU A 382 -3.71 -21.00 4.23
N LEU A 383 -4.83 -21.33 3.60
CA LEU A 383 -5.89 -20.40 3.25
C LEU A 383 -7.26 -20.74 3.86
N SER A 384 -7.48 -21.94 4.42
CA SER A 384 -8.82 -22.40 4.85
C SER A 384 -9.47 -21.52 5.92
N SER A 385 -8.66 -20.81 6.72
CA SER A 385 -9.14 -19.96 7.82
C SER A 385 -10.18 -18.92 7.37
N VAL A 386 -10.11 -18.43 6.13
CA VAL A 386 -11.05 -17.44 5.57
C VAL A 386 -12.19 -18.05 4.76
N TYR A 387 -12.18 -19.35 4.45
CA TYR A 387 -13.19 -19.98 3.59
C TYR A 387 -14.52 -20.28 4.29
N LYS A 388 -14.87 -19.53 5.35
CA LYS A 388 -16.16 -19.58 6.04
C LYS A 388 -16.58 -21.01 6.46
N GLY A 389 -15.62 -21.85 6.85
CA GLY A 389 -15.85 -23.25 7.24
C GLY A 389 -16.23 -24.19 6.10
N ARG A 390 -16.05 -23.77 4.83
CA ARG A 390 -16.33 -24.61 3.65
C ARG A 390 -15.19 -25.56 3.31
N LEU A 391 -13.98 -25.25 3.75
CA LEU A 391 -12.76 -26.04 3.53
C LEU A 391 -12.15 -26.41 4.88
N LYS A 392 -11.83 -27.70 5.06
CA LYS A 392 -11.03 -28.21 6.19
C LYS A 392 -9.56 -27.89 6.02
N GLN A 393 -9.10 -27.88 4.78
CA GLN A 393 -7.73 -27.63 4.40
C GLN A 393 -7.71 -26.93 3.04
N PHE A 394 -6.89 -25.89 2.94
CA PHE A 394 -6.51 -25.34 1.65
C PHE A 394 -5.06 -24.90 1.73
N ASN A 395 -4.16 -25.73 1.23
CA ASN A 395 -2.78 -25.34 1.01
C ASN A 395 -2.55 -25.02 -0.46
N ARG A 396 -1.98 -23.85 -0.73
CA ARG A 396 -1.52 -23.46 -2.06
C ARG A 396 0.00 -23.38 -2.04
N SER A 397 0.63 -24.15 -2.91
CA SER A 397 2.07 -24.18 -3.12
C SER A 397 2.41 -23.61 -4.49
N ILE A 398 3.44 -22.77 -4.54
CA ILE A 398 4.00 -22.25 -5.79
C ILE A 398 5.46 -22.65 -5.85
N LEU A 399 5.85 -23.26 -6.97
CA LEU A 399 7.23 -23.54 -7.35
C LEU A 399 7.54 -22.71 -8.59
N PHE A 400 8.56 -21.87 -8.53
CA PHE A 400 8.99 -21.03 -9.64
C PHE A 400 10.45 -21.35 -10.01
N PRO A 401 10.69 -22.36 -10.88
CA PRO A 401 11.98 -22.52 -11.54
C PRO A 401 12.21 -21.35 -12.51
N LYS A 402 13.31 -20.63 -12.30
CA LYS A 402 13.65 -19.46 -13.12
C LYS A 402 14.12 -19.90 -14.51
N PRO A 403 13.82 -19.12 -15.57
CA PRO A 403 13.25 -17.77 -15.51
C PRO A 403 11.73 -17.66 -15.65
N ASP A 404 11.03 -18.68 -16.15
CA ASP A 404 9.71 -18.48 -16.78
C ASP A 404 8.70 -19.62 -16.57
N TYR A 405 8.93 -20.53 -15.61
CA TYR A 405 8.04 -21.66 -15.36
C TYR A 405 7.44 -21.62 -13.97
N ILE A 406 6.12 -21.79 -13.84
CA ILE A 406 5.43 -21.82 -12.54
C ILE A 406 4.64 -23.11 -12.41
N VAL A 407 4.82 -23.82 -11.29
CA VAL A 407 3.91 -24.88 -10.85
C VAL A 407 3.05 -24.34 -9.73
N LEU A 408 1.74 -24.32 -9.95
CA LEU A 408 0.74 -24.05 -8.93
C LEU A 408 0.12 -25.38 -8.49
N TYR A 409 0.20 -25.69 -7.20
CA TYR A 409 -0.36 -26.90 -6.62
C TYR A 409 -1.28 -26.53 -5.46
N ASP A 410 -2.56 -26.91 -5.58
CA ASP A 410 -3.56 -26.68 -4.54
C ASP A 410 -4.02 -28.00 -3.93
N LYS A 411 -3.80 -28.17 -2.62
CA LYS A 411 -4.36 -29.25 -1.82
C LYS A 411 -5.59 -28.73 -1.08
N ILE A 412 -6.76 -29.10 -1.59
CA ILE A 412 -8.05 -28.62 -1.09
C ILE A 412 -8.86 -29.79 -0.56
N LEU A 413 -9.30 -29.69 0.69
CA LEU A 413 -10.22 -30.63 1.33
C LEU A 413 -11.50 -29.90 1.73
N PRO A 414 -12.60 -30.07 0.97
CA PRO A 414 -13.90 -29.52 1.36
C PRO A 414 -14.45 -30.08 2.67
N GLU A 415 -15.29 -29.30 3.37
CA GLU A 415 -16.00 -29.76 4.57
C GLU A 415 -17.08 -30.81 4.24
N LYS A 416 -17.66 -30.68 3.04
CA LYS A 416 -18.69 -31.54 2.46
C LYS A 416 -18.45 -31.67 0.96
N ALA A 417 -19.15 -32.59 0.29
CA ALA A 417 -19.08 -32.71 -1.16
C ALA A 417 -19.37 -31.38 -1.88
N SER A 418 -18.32 -30.83 -2.49
CA SER A 418 -18.34 -29.50 -3.11
C SER A 418 -17.53 -29.50 -4.39
N SER A 419 -17.88 -28.56 -5.27
CA SER A 419 -17.07 -28.23 -6.44
C SER A 419 -16.17 -27.04 -6.13
N VAL A 420 -15.01 -27.02 -6.76
CA VAL A 420 -13.97 -25.99 -6.58
C VAL A 420 -13.78 -25.28 -7.91
N GLN A 421 -13.76 -23.95 -7.91
CA GLN A 421 -13.52 -23.14 -9.11
C GLN A 421 -12.25 -22.32 -8.94
N TRP A 422 -11.24 -22.58 -9.75
CA TRP A 422 -10.05 -21.73 -9.87
C TRP A 422 -10.34 -20.60 -10.84
N LEU A 423 -10.08 -19.36 -10.41
CA LEU A 423 -10.29 -18.15 -11.20
C LEU A 423 -8.95 -17.58 -11.67
N PHE A 424 -8.92 -17.10 -12.92
CA PHE A 424 -7.80 -16.40 -13.50
C PHE A 424 -8.31 -15.22 -14.33
N HIS A 425 -7.92 -14.01 -13.94
CA HIS A 425 -8.40 -12.76 -14.51
C HIS A 425 -7.40 -12.24 -15.56
N ALA A 426 -7.89 -11.99 -16.76
CA ALA A 426 -7.11 -11.46 -17.87
C ALA A 426 -7.63 -10.07 -18.27
N ARG A 427 -6.73 -9.23 -18.80
CA ARG A 427 -7.04 -7.84 -19.21
C ARG A 427 -8.06 -7.72 -20.34
N SER A 428 -8.33 -8.80 -21.08
CA SER A 428 -9.31 -8.80 -22.16
C SER A 428 -9.94 -10.18 -22.29
N LEU A 429 -11.26 -10.23 -22.51
CA LEU A 429 -11.98 -11.47 -22.79
C LEU A 429 -11.36 -12.26 -23.96
N ASP A 430 -11.03 -11.56 -25.04
CA ASP A 430 -10.52 -12.16 -26.28
C ASP A 430 -9.07 -12.69 -26.17
N SER A 431 -8.37 -12.35 -25.07
CA SER A 431 -7.04 -12.90 -24.79
C SER A 431 -7.09 -14.34 -24.30
N ILE A 432 -8.26 -14.82 -23.85
CA ILE A 432 -8.41 -16.14 -23.23
C ILE A 432 -8.81 -17.17 -24.28
N GLN A 433 -8.09 -18.29 -24.33
CA GLN A 433 -8.43 -19.44 -25.16
C GLN A 433 -8.40 -20.72 -24.32
N THR A 434 -9.39 -21.58 -24.52
CA THR A 434 -9.52 -22.85 -23.79
C THR A 434 -9.40 -24.02 -24.77
N GLY A 435 -8.54 -24.98 -24.44
CA GLY A 435 -8.51 -26.32 -25.04
C GLY A 435 -8.92 -27.38 -24.03
N THR A 436 -8.74 -28.66 -24.37
CA THR A 436 -9.17 -29.77 -23.51
C THR A 436 -8.41 -29.86 -22.19
N ARG A 437 -7.09 -29.65 -22.21
CA ARG A 437 -6.22 -29.68 -21.01
C ARG A 437 -5.30 -28.48 -20.86
N THR A 438 -5.45 -27.52 -21.75
CA THR A 438 -4.59 -26.35 -21.82
C THR A 438 -5.44 -25.11 -21.96
N CYS A 439 -5.09 -24.05 -21.25
CA CYS A 439 -5.67 -22.73 -21.42
C CYS A 439 -4.57 -21.73 -21.76
N PHE A 440 -4.90 -20.68 -22.48
CA PHE A 440 -3.96 -19.65 -22.89
C PHE A 440 -4.48 -18.27 -22.49
N ILE A 441 -3.58 -17.40 -22.07
CA ILE A 441 -3.80 -15.95 -22.00
C ILE A 441 -2.75 -15.30 -22.90
N ASN A 442 -3.20 -14.78 -24.04
CA ASN A 442 -2.33 -14.23 -25.09
C ASN A 442 -2.33 -12.70 -25.05
N ARG A 443 -1.13 -12.13 -24.96
CA ARG A 443 -0.86 -10.69 -25.03
C ARG A 443 0.08 -10.41 -26.21
N PRO A 444 0.16 -9.15 -26.70
CA PRO A 444 0.98 -8.83 -27.88
C PRO A 444 2.44 -9.29 -27.80
N SER A 445 3.05 -9.20 -26.61
CA SER A 445 4.48 -9.50 -26.41
C SER A 445 4.74 -10.73 -25.52
N ALA A 446 3.70 -11.41 -25.02
CA ALA A 446 3.83 -12.54 -24.10
C ALA A 446 2.60 -13.45 -24.12
N SER A 447 2.76 -14.72 -23.75
CA SER A 447 1.65 -15.65 -23.58
C SER A 447 1.84 -16.49 -22.32
N LEU A 448 0.76 -16.70 -21.58
CA LEU A 448 0.69 -17.71 -20.52
C LEU A 448 0.02 -18.97 -21.08
N ARG A 449 0.76 -20.08 -21.14
CA ARG A 449 0.20 -21.41 -21.35
C ARG A 449 0.01 -22.09 -20.00
N MET A 450 -1.24 -22.38 -19.64
CA MET A 450 -1.60 -23.16 -18.45
C MET A 450 -1.88 -24.60 -18.88
N GLU A 451 -1.19 -25.57 -18.30
CA GLU A 451 -1.46 -26.99 -18.50
C GLU A 451 -2.04 -27.62 -17.23
N ILE A 452 -3.23 -28.20 -17.36
CA ILE A 452 -4.01 -28.71 -16.23
C ILE A 452 -3.67 -30.19 -16.06
N LEU A 453 -2.85 -30.50 -15.05
CA LEU A 453 -2.40 -31.86 -14.76
C LEU A 453 -3.41 -32.63 -13.89
N HIS A 454 -4.04 -31.94 -12.94
CA HIS A 454 -5.10 -32.44 -12.07
C HIS A 454 -6.05 -31.27 -11.70
N PRO A 455 -7.36 -31.51 -11.46
CA PRO A 455 -8.07 -32.78 -11.58
C PRO A 455 -8.10 -33.34 -13.01
N HIS A 456 -8.31 -34.65 -13.14
CA HIS A 456 -8.41 -35.28 -14.45
C HIS A 456 -9.72 -34.93 -15.18
N THR A 457 -10.77 -34.66 -14.40
CA THR A 457 -12.08 -34.21 -14.90
C THR A 457 -12.38 -32.82 -14.38
N PHE A 458 -12.64 -31.90 -15.29
CA PHE A 458 -12.98 -30.51 -15.01
C PHE A 458 -13.73 -29.88 -16.18
N GLU A 459 -14.36 -28.74 -15.91
CA GLU A 459 -14.97 -27.87 -16.91
C GLU A 459 -14.23 -26.53 -16.96
N THR A 460 -13.94 -26.03 -18.16
CA THR A 460 -13.42 -24.68 -18.38
C THR A 460 -14.54 -23.76 -18.84
N ARG A 461 -14.63 -22.56 -18.25
CA ARG A 461 -15.53 -21.50 -18.70
C ARG A 461 -14.76 -20.19 -18.83
N VAL A 462 -15.10 -19.43 -19.85
CA VAL A 462 -14.66 -18.03 -19.99
C VAL A 462 -15.86 -17.15 -19.75
N LYS A 463 -15.77 -16.23 -18.78
CA LYS A 463 -16.81 -15.25 -18.46
C LYS A 463 -16.33 -13.84 -18.74
N LYS A 464 -17.25 -12.99 -19.19
CA LYS A 464 -17.02 -11.55 -19.25
C LYS A 464 -17.05 -10.96 -17.84
N HIS A 465 -16.17 -9.99 -17.59
CA HIS A 465 -16.27 -9.12 -16.41
C HIS A 465 -17.62 -8.39 -16.38
N PRO A 466 -18.24 -8.14 -15.20
CA PRO A 466 -19.57 -7.55 -15.11
C PRO A 466 -19.71 -6.15 -15.75
N ASP A 467 -18.68 -5.31 -15.65
CA ASP A 467 -18.69 -3.91 -16.09
C ASP A 467 -17.41 -3.47 -16.85
N SER A 468 -16.63 -4.42 -17.40
CA SER A 468 -15.45 -4.10 -18.23
C SER A 468 -15.22 -5.12 -19.35
N ASP A 469 -14.21 -4.89 -20.20
CA ASP A 469 -13.83 -5.81 -21.28
C ASP A 469 -12.87 -6.93 -20.82
N LYS A 470 -12.57 -6.99 -19.52
CA LYS A 470 -11.76 -8.05 -18.92
C LYS A 470 -12.46 -9.41 -19.03
N GLY A 471 -11.66 -10.47 -18.96
CA GLY A 471 -12.12 -11.85 -19.01
C GLY A 471 -11.75 -12.61 -17.74
N ILE A 472 -12.58 -13.58 -17.38
CA ILE A 472 -12.36 -14.49 -16.27
C ILE A 472 -12.31 -15.91 -16.84
N LEU A 473 -11.14 -16.53 -16.82
CA LEU A 473 -11.00 -17.96 -17.03
C LEU A 473 -11.33 -18.67 -15.72
N MET A 474 -12.22 -19.66 -15.79
CA MET A 474 -12.58 -20.49 -14.66
C MET A 474 -12.34 -21.95 -15.00
N ILE A 475 -11.65 -22.66 -14.13
CA ILE A 475 -11.47 -24.11 -14.18
C ILE A 475 -12.26 -24.69 -13.02
N SER A 476 -13.16 -25.63 -13.28
CA SER A 476 -14.12 -26.13 -12.28
C SER A 476 -13.95 -27.63 -12.09
N SER A 477 -13.71 -28.08 -10.86
CA SER A 477 -13.77 -29.51 -10.55
C SER A 477 -15.20 -30.02 -10.59
N GLU A 478 -15.35 -31.34 -10.74
CA GLU A 478 -16.57 -32.01 -10.33
C GLU A 478 -16.80 -31.87 -8.82
N LYS A 479 -18.01 -32.20 -8.36
CA LYS A 479 -18.29 -32.30 -6.92
C LYS A 479 -17.63 -33.56 -6.38
N ASN A 480 -16.65 -33.38 -5.52
CA ASN A 480 -15.91 -34.48 -4.90
C ASN A 480 -16.12 -34.47 -3.38
N TRP A 481 -16.17 -35.66 -2.79
CA TRP A 481 -16.42 -35.90 -1.35
C TRP A 481 -15.16 -35.79 -0.50
#